data_AF-A0A7X4CQR8-F1
#
_entry.id   AF-A0A7X4CQR8-F1
#
_cell.length_a   1.000
_cell.length_b   1.000
_cell.length_c   1.000
_cell.angle_alpha   90.00
_cell.angle_beta   90.00
_cell.angle_gamma   90.00
#
_symmetry.space_group_name_H-M   'P 1'
#
loop_
_entity.id
_entity.type
_entity.pdbx_description
1 polymer ?
#
loop_
_entity_poly.entity_id
_entity_poly.type
_entity_poly.pdbx_seq_one_letter_code
_entity_poly.pdbx_strand_id
1 'polypeptide(L)'
;MSDNLQIPLNFDEKNILDRQLSPDGYKGFAGFHKYWGKKPIEVWRYLIEKLTVPNDIVLDPFLGSGLLAKECVNHNCKFIGFDVNPISIELTKLFLSPPNYIDLAKAIFGMEMDIRLPINSMYKLSDGTIATHFLWDNDRIT
;
A
#
# COMPACT_ATOMS: atom_id res chain seq x y z
N MET A 1 33.46 -12.97 23.26
CA MET A 1 32.12 -12.74 23.84
C MET A 1 31.13 -12.81 22.70
N SER A 2 30.59 -14.01 22.44
CA SER A 2 29.47 -14.20 21.53
C SER A 2 28.22 -14.12 22.38
N ASP A 3 27.68 -12.91 22.56
CA ASP A 3 26.33 -12.74 23.09
C ASP A 3 25.39 -13.28 22.01
N ASN A 4 25.06 -14.56 22.11
CA ASN A 4 24.02 -15.16 21.29
C ASN A 4 22.73 -14.38 21.60
N LEU A 5 22.24 -13.65 20.61
CA LEU A 5 20.94 -13.01 20.64
C LEU A 5 19.89 -14.11 20.89
N GLN A 6 19.53 -14.32 22.15
CA GLN A 6 18.41 -15.19 22.48
C GLN A 6 17.15 -14.43 22.06
N ILE A 7 16.64 -14.76 20.87
CA ILE A 7 15.33 -14.30 20.45
C ILE A 7 14.34 -14.99 21.40
N PRO A 8 13.59 -14.27 22.25
CA PRO A 8 12.65 -14.87 23.17
C PRO A 8 11.40 -15.27 22.39
N LEU A 9 11.54 -16.27 21.51
CA LEU A 9 10.44 -16.91 20.81
C LEU A 9 9.75 -17.85 21.79
N ASN A 10 9.18 -17.31 22.87
CA ASN A 10 8.31 -18.06 23.76
C ASN A 10 6.90 -18.07 23.15
N PHE A 11 6.78 -18.76 22.02
CA PHE A 11 5.51 -19.00 21.37
C PHE A 11 4.76 -20.06 22.18
N ASP A 12 3.76 -19.64 22.96
CA ASP A 12 2.84 -20.56 23.61
C ASP A 12 2.00 -21.26 22.54
N GLU A 13 2.45 -22.44 22.09
CA GLU A 13 1.85 -23.22 20.99
C GLU A 13 0.34 -23.43 21.18
N LYS A 14 -0.13 -23.46 22.43
CA LYS A 14 -1.55 -23.65 22.77
C LYS A 14 -2.45 -22.47 22.39
N ASN A 15 -1.89 -21.26 22.19
CA ASN A 15 -2.64 -20.05 21.87
C ASN A 15 -2.50 -19.58 20.40
N ILE A 16 -1.65 -20.23 19.60
CA ILE A 16 -1.37 -19.81 18.21
C ILE A 16 -2.46 -20.28 17.24
N LEU A 17 -3.07 -21.43 17.52
CA LEU A 17 -4.06 -22.06 16.65
C LEU A 17 -5.50 -21.56 16.87
N ASP A 18 -5.78 -20.87 17.97
CA ASP A 18 -7.16 -20.46 18.32
C ASP A 18 -7.66 -19.24 17.54
N ARG A 19 -6.76 -18.48 16.89
CA ARG A 19 -7.13 -17.35 16.04
C ARG A 19 -6.93 -17.73 14.57
N GLN A 20 -7.94 -18.36 13.97
CA GLN A 20 -7.98 -18.53 12.53
C GLN A 20 -8.08 -17.14 11.88
N LEU A 21 -6.93 -16.56 11.53
CA LEU A 21 -6.84 -15.32 10.76
C LEU A 21 -7.12 -15.67 9.30
N SER A 22 -8.40 -15.69 8.92
CA SER A 22 -8.76 -15.66 7.52
C SER A 22 -8.38 -14.27 6.99
N PRO A 23 -7.47 -14.17 6.00
CA PRO A 23 -7.12 -12.88 5.45
C PRO A 23 -8.32 -12.28 4.75
N ASP A 24 -8.69 -11.06 5.14
CA ASP A 24 -9.69 -10.31 4.41
C ASP A 24 -9.06 -9.74 3.11
N GLY A 25 -9.90 -9.46 2.11
CA GLY A 25 -9.45 -8.74 0.92
C GLY A 25 -8.88 -7.36 1.29
N TYR A 26 -7.79 -6.95 0.63
CA TYR A 26 -7.18 -5.65 0.89
C TYR A 26 -8.15 -4.49 0.64
N LYS A 27 -8.30 -3.60 1.62
CA LYS A 27 -9.15 -2.39 1.58
C LYS A 27 -8.32 -1.13 1.79
N GLY A 28 -8.86 0.02 1.38
CA GLY A 28 -8.23 1.33 1.57
C GLY A 28 -6.80 1.39 0.99
N PHE A 29 -5.85 1.99 1.72
CA PHE A 29 -4.46 2.10 1.30
C PHE A 29 -3.80 0.75 0.99
N ALA A 30 -4.16 -0.32 1.70
CA ALA A 30 -3.63 -1.63 1.40
C ALA A 30 -4.12 -2.18 0.05
N GLY A 31 -5.27 -1.71 -0.45
CA GLY A 31 -5.77 -2.02 -1.79
C GLY A 31 -5.28 -1.08 -2.88
N PHE A 32 -4.60 0.02 -2.53
CA PHE A 32 -4.21 1.08 -3.48
C PHE A 32 -3.30 0.58 -4.60
N HIS A 33 -2.29 -0.22 -4.26
CA HIS A 33 -1.34 -0.77 -5.23
C HIS A 33 -1.23 -2.29 -5.09
N LYS A 34 -1.31 -2.97 -6.24
CA LYS A 34 -1.04 -4.40 -6.39
C LYS A 34 0.47 -4.63 -6.40
N TYR A 35 1.09 -4.54 -5.23
CA TYR A 35 2.48 -4.96 -5.07
C TYR A 35 2.54 -6.49 -5.01
N TRP A 36 3.32 -7.12 -5.90
CA TRP A 36 3.41 -8.57 -5.96
C TRP A 36 4.05 -9.15 -4.68
N GLY A 37 3.51 -10.26 -4.20
CA GLY A 37 4.01 -10.92 -2.99
C GLY A 37 3.61 -10.26 -1.66
N LYS A 38 2.71 -9.27 -1.68
CA LYS A 38 2.14 -8.62 -0.48
C LYS A 38 1.56 -9.67 0.48
N LYS A 39 2.02 -9.64 1.75
CA LYS A 39 1.49 -10.50 2.82
C LYS A 39 0.22 -9.89 3.44
N PRO A 40 -0.72 -10.72 3.91
CA PRO A 40 -1.90 -10.24 4.62
C PRO A 40 -1.52 -9.38 5.83
N ILE A 41 -2.31 -8.34 6.09
CA ILE A 41 -2.04 -7.36 7.15
C ILE A 41 -2.15 -8.02 8.52
N GLU A 42 -3.08 -8.95 8.66
CA GLU A 42 -3.41 -9.68 9.87
C GLU A 42 -2.19 -10.41 10.44
N VAL A 43 -1.35 -10.95 9.55
CA VAL A 43 -0.10 -11.61 9.92
C VAL A 43 0.89 -10.60 10.50
N TRP A 44 1.05 -9.44 9.86
CA TRP A 44 1.94 -8.40 10.37
C TRP A 44 1.48 -7.84 11.70
N ARG A 45 0.19 -7.56 11.84
CA ARG A 45 -0.39 -7.10 13.10
C ARG A 45 -0.14 -8.10 14.22
N TYR A 46 -0.42 -9.38 13.98
CA TYR A 46 -0.18 -10.42 14.97
C TYR A 46 1.29 -10.48 15.41
N LEU A 47 2.23 -10.45 14.46
CA LEU A 47 3.66 -10.50 14.77
C LEU A 47 4.11 -9.26 15.57
N ILE A 48 3.68 -8.07 15.19
CA ILE A 48 4.00 -6.83 15.92
C ILE A 48 3.41 -6.87 17.33
N GLU A 49 2.15 -7.27 17.50
CA GLU A 49 1.50 -7.41 18.81
C GLU A 49 2.23 -8.39 19.76
N LYS A 50 2.87 -9.44 19.21
CA LYS A 50 3.50 -10.49 20.01
C LYS A 50 4.99 -10.29 20.24
N LEU A 51 5.68 -9.62 19.32
CA LEU A 51 7.13 -9.56 19.31
C LEU A 51 7.69 -8.16 19.64
N THR A 52 6.83 -7.16 19.84
CA THR A 52 7.27 -5.78 20.07
C THR A 52 6.50 -5.12 21.21
N VAL A 53 7.12 -4.10 21.80
CA VAL A 53 6.47 -3.14 22.71
C VAL A 53 6.63 -1.71 22.18
N PRO A 54 5.80 -0.74 22.61
CA PRO A 54 5.92 0.64 22.15
C PRO A 54 7.35 1.19 22.30
N ASN A 55 7.80 1.92 21.28
CA ASN A 55 9.16 2.46 21.08
C ASN A 55 10.24 1.47 20.64
N ASP A 56 9.95 0.17 20.49
CA ASP A 56 10.87 -0.76 19.84
C ASP A 56 11.16 -0.33 18.40
N ILE A 57 12.34 -0.72 17.90
CA ILE A 57 12.75 -0.47 16.52
C ILE A 57 12.57 -1.76 15.72
N VAL A 58 11.68 -1.72 14.72
CA VAL A 58 11.49 -2.82 13.77
C VAL A 58 12.27 -2.51 12.49
N LEU A 59 13.06 -3.48 12.04
CA LEU A 59 13.83 -3.42 10.81
C LEU A 59 13.21 -4.37 9.77
N ASP A 60 12.90 -3.83 8.59
CA ASP A 60 12.53 -4.62 7.42
C ASP A 60 13.53 -4.37 6.27
N PRO A 61 14.45 -5.31 6.00
CA PRO A 61 15.40 -5.17 4.90
C PRO A 61 14.79 -5.44 3.51
N PHE A 62 13.52 -5.88 3.44
CA PHE A 62 12.82 -6.23 2.20
C PHE A 62 11.39 -5.67 2.21
N LEU A 63 11.29 -4.35 2.28
CA LEU A 63 10.07 -3.58 2.56
C LEU A 63 8.85 -3.98 1.71
N GLY A 64 9.08 -4.29 0.43
CA GLY A 64 8.09 -4.74 -0.51
C GLY A 64 6.91 -3.77 -0.60
N SER A 65 5.78 -4.17 -0.01
CA SER A 65 4.56 -3.34 -0.02
C SER A 65 4.49 -2.26 1.05
N GLY A 66 5.40 -2.24 2.04
CA GLY A 66 5.38 -1.24 3.11
C GLY A 66 4.28 -1.41 4.17
N LEU A 67 3.45 -2.46 4.10
CA LEU A 67 2.36 -2.66 5.06
C LEU A 67 2.86 -2.96 6.48
N LEU A 68 3.99 -3.66 6.63
CA LEU A 68 4.59 -3.88 7.94
C LEU A 68 4.95 -2.56 8.62
N ALA A 69 5.52 -1.61 7.88
CA ALA A 69 5.84 -0.27 8.38
C ALA A 69 4.60 0.43 8.95
N LYS A 70 3.46 0.31 8.24
CA LYS A 70 2.19 0.89 8.68
C LYS A 70 1.70 0.26 9.98
N GLU A 71 1.76 -1.07 10.12
CA GLU A 71 1.39 -1.73 11.37
C GLU A 71 2.35 -1.36 12.51
N CYS A 72 3.66 -1.27 12.26
CA CYS A 72 4.63 -0.80 13.28
C CYS A 72 4.24 0.57 13.85
N VAL A 73 3.94 1.54 12.97
CA VAL A 73 3.54 2.89 13.40
C VAL A 73 2.20 2.87 14.14
N ASN A 74 1.22 2.07 13.69
CA ASN A 74 -0.06 1.93 14.39
C ASN A 74 0.10 1.37 15.82
N HIS A 75 1.18 0.61 16.07
CA HIS A 75 1.52 0.04 17.37
C HIS A 75 2.60 0.86 18.13
N ASN A 76 2.83 2.12 17.76
CA ASN A 76 3.81 3.02 18.38
C ASN A 76 5.26 2.48 18.36
N CYS A 77 5.60 1.64 17.39
CA CYS A 77 6.98 1.23 17.14
C CYS A 77 7.67 2.22 16.20
N LYS A 78 8.99 2.31 16.32
CA LYS A 78 9.86 2.96 15.33
C LYS A 78 10.15 1.95 14.22
N PHE A 79 10.30 2.42 12.98
CA PHE A 79 10.49 1.56 11.83
C PHE A 79 11.65 2.03 10.97
N ILE A 80 12.48 1.10 10.51
CA ILE A 80 13.54 1.31 9.53
C ILE A 80 13.32 0.29 8.41
N GLY A 81 13.18 0.78 7.17
CA GLY A 81 12.88 -0.06 6.01
C GLY A 81 13.86 0.18 4.87
N PHE A 82 14.28 -0.90 4.22
CA PHE A 82 15.09 -0.87 3.01
C PHE A 82 14.44 -1.71 1.92
N ASP A 83 14.58 -1.26 0.67
CA ASP A 83 14.27 -2.06 -0.51
C ASP A 83 15.11 -1.57 -1.68
N VAL A 84 15.45 -2.48 -2.58
CA VAL A 84 16.12 -2.14 -3.84
C VAL A 84 15.13 -1.51 -4.82
N ASN A 85 13.85 -1.85 -4.71
CA ASN A 85 12.80 -1.32 -5.55
C ASN A 85 12.38 0.08 -5.04
N PRO A 86 12.61 1.16 -5.82
CA PRO A 86 12.23 2.50 -5.40
C PRO A 86 10.71 2.64 -5.19
N ILE A 87 9.89 1.85 -5.90
CA ILE A 87 8.43 1.87 -5.72
C ILE A 87 8.03 1.44 -4.31
N SER A 88 8.74 0.50 -3.70
CA SER A 88 8.49 0.07 -2.31
C SER A 88 8.70 1.20 -1.32
N ILE A 89 9.74 2.00 -1.54
CA ILE A 89 10.04 3.18 -0.71
C ILE A 89 8.94 4.23 -0.85
N GLU A 90 8.54 4.56 -2.08
CA GLU A 90 7.51 5.58 -2.33
C GLU A 90 6.11 5.15 -1.85
N LEU A 91 5.73 3.88 -2.04
CA LEU A 91 4.48 3.34 -1.48
C LEU A 91 4.47 3.41 0.04
N THR A 92 5.60 3.05 0.68
CA THR A 92 5.69 3.11 2.15
C THR A 92 5.57 4.54 2.65
N LYS A 93 6.24 5.51 2.01
CA LYS A 93 6.10 6.93 2.34
C LYS A 93 4.65 7.39 2.20
N LEU A 94 3.98 7.04 1.11
CA LEU A 94 2.56 7.36 0.90
C LEU A 94 1.67 6.81 2.03
N PHE A 95 1.93 5.58 2.49
CA PHE A 95 1.12 4.94 3.52
C PHE A 95 1.38 5.51 4.92
N LEU A 96 2.60 5.95 5.20
CA LEU A 96 2.99 6.53 6.49
C LEU A 96 2.66 8.02 6.59
N SER A 97 2.80 8.75 5.49
CA SER A 97 2.61 10.19 5.41
C SER A 97 1.90 10.54 4.09
N PRO A 98 0.58 10.30 4.02
CA PRO A 98 -0.18 10.65 2.83
C PRO A 98 -0.18 12.18 2.64
N PRO A 99 -0.21 12.67 1.38
CA PRO A 99 -0.23 14.09 1.11
C PRO A 99 -1.52 14.74 1.64
N ASN A 100 -1.46 16.05 1.87
CA ASN A 100 -2.65 16.82 2.22
C ASN A 100 -3.68 16.73 1.09
N TYR A 101 -4.94 16.44 1.44
CA TYR A 101 -6.00 16.21 0.44
C TYR A 101 -6.28 17.47 -0.41
N ILE A 102 -6.12 18.67 0.16
CA ILE A 102 -6.35 19.94 -0.54
C ILE A 102 -5.27 20.14 -1.59
N ASP A 103 -4.00 19.91 -1.23
CA ASP A 103 -2.88 20.08 -2.15
C ASP A 103 -2.91 19.02 -3.26
N LEU A 104 -3.28 17.78 -2.91
CA LEU A 104 -3.51 16.73 -3.90
C LEU A 104 -4.63 17.12 -4.88
N ALA A 105 -5.77 17.61 -4.37
CA ALA A 105 -6.89 18.04 -5.21
C ALA A 105 -6.49 19.19 -6.15
N LYS A 106 -5.74 20.18 -5.64
CA LYS A 106 -5.19 21.27 -6.46
C LYS A 106 -4.26 20.77 -7.55
N ALA A 107 -3.35 19.85 -7.21
CA ALA A 107 -2.41 19.28 -8.17
C ALA A 107 -3.14 18.52 -9.29
N ILE A 108 -4.13 17.68 -8.94
CA ILE A 108 -4.96 16.95 -9.90
C ILE A 108 -5.72 17.94 -10.81
N PHE A 109 -6.34 18.96 -10.22
CA PHE A 109 -7.06 19.97 -10.99
C PHE A 109 -6.15 20.74 -11.96
N GLY A 110 -4.93 21.09 -11.53
CA GLY A 110 -3.93 21.73 -12.39
C GLY A 110 -3.56 20.84 -13.58
N MET A 111 -3.22 19.58 -13.31
CA MET A 111 -2.91 18.60 -14.37
C MET A 111 -4.08 18.46 -15.34
N GLU A 112 -5.31 18.38 -14.83
CA GLU A 112 -6.50 18.29 -15.66
C GLU A 112 -6.63 19.50 -16.58
N MET A 113 -6.47 20.72 -16.08
CA MET A 113 -6.53 21.92 -16.91
C MET A 113 -5.49 21.91 -18.04
N ASP A 114 -4.29 21.40 -17.78
CA ASP A 114 -3.20 21.35 -18.75
C ASP A 114 -3.45 20.31 -19.85
N ILE A 115 -4.03 19.15 -19.51
CA ILE A 115 -4.14 18.01 -20.42
C ILE A 115 -5.55 17.77 -20.99
N ARG A 116 -6.59 18.38 -20.40
CA ARG A 116 -7.99 18.11 -20.78
C ARG A 116 -8.25 18.38 -22.25
N LEU A 117 -7.80 19.52 -22.78
CA LEU A 117 -8.03 19.86 -24.19
C LEU A 117 -7.30 18.90 -25.15
N PRO A 118 -5.98 18.64 -24.99
CA PRO A 118 -5.27 17.62 -25.77
C PRO A 118 -5.95 16.26 -25.75
N ILE A 119 -6.29 15.74 -24.56
CA ILE A 119 -6.96 14.44 -24.42
C ILE A 119 -8.30 14.48 -25.14
N ASN A 120 -9.20 15.42 -24.81
CA ASN A 120 -10.53 15.49 -25.38
C ASN A 120 -10.53 15.60 -26.92
N SER A 121 -9.54 16.28 -27.49
CA SER A 121 -9.40 16.39 -28.95
C SER A 121 -9.22 15.03 -29.64
N MET A 122 -8.58 14.06 -28.98
CA MET A 122 -8.35 12.71 -29.51
C MET A 122 -9.62 11.85 -29.47
N TYR A 123 -10.62 12.25 -28.67
CA TYR A 123 -11.90 11.56 -28.48
C TYR A 123 -13.07 12.31 -29.13
N LYS A 124 -12.80 13.30 -29.97
CA LYS A 124 -13.83 14.11 -30.62
C LYS A 124 -14.49 13.35 -31.78
N LEU A 125 -15.81 13.28 -31.77
CA LEU A 125 -16.62 12.65 -32.81
C LEU A 125 -16.93 13.62 -33.96
N SER A 126 -17.48 13.11 -35.07
CA SER A 126 -17.83 13.90 -36.26
C SER A 126 -18.89 14.97 -35.99
N ASP A 127 -19.75 14.77 -34.99
CA ASP A 127 -20.75 15.74 -34.55
C ASP A 127 -20.19 16.81 -33.58
N GLY A 128 -18.90 16.71 -33.24
CA GLY A 128 -18.20 17.62 -32.35
C GLY A 128 -18.29 17.29 -30.86
N THR A 129 -19.02 16.24 -30.48
CA THR A 129 -19.07 15.75 -29.09
C THR A 129 -17.79 14.98 -28.72
N ILE A 130 -17.55 14.75 -27.42
CA ILE A 130 -16.39 14.02 -26.92
C ILE A 130 -16.88 12.68 -26.37
N ALA A 131 -16.38 11.59 -26.96
CA ALA A 131 -16.65 10.24 -26.46
C ALA A 131 -15.94 10.02 -25.12
N THR A 132 -16.65 9.48 -24.13
CA THR A 132 -16.06 9.13 -22.82
C THR A 132 -15.79 7.63 -22.69
N HIS A 133 -16.55 6.82 -23.41
CA HIS A 133 -16.46 5.36 -23.42
C HIS A 133 -16.76 4.87 -24.83
N PHE A 134 -16.11 3.77 -25.21
CA PHE A 134 -16.39 3.07 -26.45
C PHE A 134 -16.71 1.61 -26.14
N LEU A 135 -17.76 1.09 -26.75
CA LEU A 135 -18.17 -0.30 -26.66
C LEU A 135 -17.80 -1.03 -27.94
N TRP A 136 -17.09 -2.14 -27.80
CA TRP A 136 -16.84 -3.03 -28.93
C TRP A 136 -17.98 -4.04 -29.03
N ASP A 137 -18.66 -4.07 -30.18
CA ASP A 137 -19.74 -5.00 -30.49
C ASP A 137 -19.60 -5.48 -31.94
N ASN A 138 -19.35 -6.79 -32.11
CA ASN A 138 -19.31 -7.48 -33.40
C ASN A 138 -18.57 -6.68 -34.50
N ASP A 139 -17.28 -6.40 -34.26
CA ASP A 139 -16.38 -5.65 -35.14
C ASP A 139 -16.70 -4.16 -35.33
N ARG A 140 -17.56 -3.59 -34.49
CA ARG A 140 -17.85 -2.15 -34.47
C ARG A 140 -17.52 -1.54 -33.12
N ILE A 141 -17.02 -0.31 -33.18
CA ILE A 141 -16.87 0.55 -32.01
C ILE A 141 -18.10 1.46 -31.98
N THR A 142 -18.86 1.39 -30.89
CA THR A 142 -20.04 2.23 -30.63
C THR A 142 -19.82 3.13 -29.42
#